data_AF-A0A7S0Z8Q0-F1
#
_entry.id   AF-A0A7S0Z8Q0-F1
#
_cell.length_a   1.000
_cell.length_b   1.000
_cell.length_c   1.000
_cell.angle_alpha   90.00
_cell.angle_beta   90.00
_cell.angle_gamma   90.00
#
_symmetry.space_group_name_H-M   'P 1'
#
loop_
_entity.id
_entity.type
_entity.pdbx_description
1 polymer ?
#
loop_
_entity_poly.entity_id
_entity_poly.type
_entity_poly.pdbx_seq_one_letter_code
_entity_poly.pdbx_strand_id
1 'polypeptide(L)'
;QILLDCGIGVDIEEEKANGGEAKPNPASGSGHRVLVFSQLKSLLDLVENELFSNSMRDVSWLRLDGSVAPSQRFEVVRKFNADPSIDVLLLTTHVGGLGLNLTSADTVVFLEHDWNPQKDLQAMDRAHRLGQRRTVNVYRILTRGTLEEKIMSLQRFKLDVANAVVNADNASMSAMDTGQMLELFTAEKGAKLGKDGAPVIEQKGAAAAAAGAASGGLSNIVNGLEELWDASQYDEEFSVDDFVANLKK
;
A
#
# COMPACT_ATOMS: atom_id res chain seq x y z
N GLN A 1 11.62 16.70 -3.52
CA GLN A 1 11.56 16.25 -4.92
C GLN A 1 10.15 16.04 -5.45
N ILE A 2 9.37 15.03 -5.04
CA ILE A 2 8.03 14.75 -5.64
C ILE A 2 7.14 16.01 -5.67
N LEU A 3 7.08 16.77 -4.58
CA LEU A 3 6.31 18.03 -4.55
C LEU A 3 6.84 19.07 -5.55
N LEU A 4 8.17 19.20 -5.68
CA LEU A 4 8.81 20.10 -6.64
C LEU A 4 8.57 19.66 -8.09
N ASP A 5 8.58 18.35 -8.36
CA ASP A 5 8.24 17.79 -9.68
C ASP A 5 6.77 18.06 -10.03
N CYS A 6 5.90 18.10 -9.01
CA CYS A 6 4.52 18.55 -9.13
C CYS A 6 4.40 20.08 -9.21
N GLY A 7 5.48 20.85 -9.18
CA GLY A 7 5.47 22.32 -9.19
C GLY A 7 4.94 22.96 -7.91
N ILE A 8 5.01 22.24 -6.78
CA ILE A 8 4.58 22.69 -5.45
C ILE A 8 5.82 22.98 -4.60
N GLY A 9 5.93 24.23 -4.15
CA GLY A 9 7.04 24.72 -3.33
C GLY A 9 8.25 25.20 -4.14
N VAL A 10 9.10 25.99 -3.48
CA VAL A 10 10.42 26.40 -3.97
C VAL A 10 11.45 25.79 -3.03
N ASP A 11 12.50 25.18 -3.56
CA ASP A 11 13.55 24.60 -2.73
C ASP A 11 14.47 25.72 -2.19
N ILE A 12 14.49 25.90 -0.87
CA ILE A 12 15.27 26.96 -0.22
C ILE A 12 16.78 26.75 -0.43
N GLU A 13 17.23 25.52 -0.65
CA GLU A 13 18.64 25.23 -0.97
C GLU A 13 19.04 25.76 -2.36
N GLU A 14 18.14 25.70 -3.35
CA GLU A 14 18.36 26.32 -4.67
C GLU A 14 18.30 27.86 -4.60
N GLU A 15 17.47 28.41 -3.73
CA GLU A 15 17.34 29.86 -3.54
C GLU A 15 18.64 30.48 -2.97
N LYS A 16 19.34 29.76 -2.10
CA LYS A 16 20.66 30.16 -1.59
C LYS A 16 21.77 30.05 -2.62
N ALA A 17 21.66 29.14 -3.59
CA ALA A 17 22.67 28.96 -4.65
C ALA A 17 22.58 30.03 -5.76
N ASN A 18 21.38 30.59 -6.00
CA ASN A 18 21.13 31.56 -7.09
C ASN A 18 21.10 33.04 -6.67
N GLY A 19 21.64 33.39 -5.50
CA GLY A 19 21.94 34.79 -5.18
C GLY A 19 20.71 35.67 -5.01
N GLY A 20 19.74 35.27 -4.19
CA GLY A 20 18.77 36.18 -3.57
C GLY A 20 17.79 36.91 -4.51
N GLU A 21 17.74 36.56 -5.79
CA GLU A 21 16.61 36.92 -6.64
C GLU A 21 15.52 35.87 -6.47
N ALA A 22 14.62 36.12 -5.52
CA ALA A 22 13.34 35.43 -5.43
C ALA A 22 12.62 35.65 -6.77
N LYS A 23 12.74 34.69 -7.70
CA LYS A 23 11.85 34.64 -8.85
C LYS A 23 10.44 34.67 -8.27
N PRO A 24 9.56 35.57 -8.72
CA PRO A 24 8.19 35.58 -8.25
C PRO A 24 7.66 34.17 -8.49
N ASN A 25 7.36 33.48 -7.40
CA ASN A 25 6.78 32.16 -7.41
C ASN A 25 5.59 32.26 -8.37
N PRO A 26 5.56 31.54 -9.51
CA PRO A 26 4.37 31.54 -10.32
C PRO A 26 3.31 30.92 -9.43
N ALA A 27 2.49 31.77 -8.81
CA ALA A 27 1.30 31.35 -8.11
C ALA A 27 0.63 30.30 -9.01
N SER A 28 0.55 29.05 -8.56
CA SER A 28 -0.14 28.00 -9.30
C SER A 28 0.53 27.57 -10.63
N GLY A 29 1.86 27.35 -10.65
CA GLY A 29 2.58 26.97 -11.88
C GLY A 29 2.18 25.64 -12.53
N SER A 30 1.63 24.68 -11.79
CA SER A 30 1.16 23.40 -12.35
C SER A 30 -0.32 23.11 -12.08
N GLY A 31 -0.92 23.84 -11.13
CA GLY A 31 -2.27 23.59 -10.63
C GLY A 31 -2.48 22.19 -10.06
N HIS A 32 -1.43 21.39 -9.83
CA HIS A 32 -1.53 20.05 -9.25
C HIS A 32 -1.77 20.14 -7.75
N ARG A 33 -2.51 19.15 -7.22
CA ARG A 33 -2.83 19.06 -5.80
C ARG A 33 -2.53 17.67 -5.29
N VAL A 34 -1.91 17.61 -4.12
CA VAL A 34 -1.32 16.38 -3.58
C VAL A 34 -2.06 15.94 -2.32
N LEU A 35 -2.45 14.67 -2.27
CA LEU A 35 -2.83 13.97 -1.04
C LEU A 35 -1.64 13.20 -0.51
N VAL A 36 -1.34 13.35 0.78
CA VAL A 36 -0.28 12.61 1.43
C VAL A 36 -0.88 11.71 2.49
N PHE A 37 -0.77 10.40 2.27
CA PHE A 37 -1.26 9.36 3.16
C PHE A 37 -0.14 8.82 4.05
N SER A 38 -0.46 8.65 5.32
CA SER A 38 0.38 8.03 6.36
C SER A 38 -0.45 7.11 7.25
N GLN A 39 0.15 6.09 7.85
CA GLN A 39 -0.54 5.29 8.87
C GLN A 39 -0.39 5.97 10.23
N LEU A 40 0.83 6.42 10.55
CA LEU A 40 1.15 7.02 11.83
C LEU A 40 0.94 8.53 11.80
N LYS A 41 0.33 9.05 12.89
CA LYS A 41 0.19 10.49 13.13
C LYS A 41 1.56 11.15 13.29
N SER A 42 2.49 10.49 14.00
CA SER A 42 3.83 11.02 14.27
C SER A 42 4.62 11.32 13.00
N LEU A 43 4.42 10.53 11.93
CA LEU A 43 5.07 10.80 10.66
C LEU A 43 4.48 12.04 9.98
N LEU A 44 3.16 12.26 10.08
CA LEU A 44 2.55 13.51 9.61
C LEU A 44 3.06 14.72 10.39
N ASP A 45 3.26 14.58 11.70
CA ASP A 45 3.86 15.64 12.53
C ASP A 45 5.27 16.00 12.03
N LEU A 46 6.08 14.98 11.68
CA LEU A 46 7.41 15.19 11.13
C LEU A 46 7.36 15.90 9.78
N VAL A 47 6.48 15.48 8.89
CA VAL A 47 6.31 16.10 7.56
C VAL A 47 5.86 17.55 7.71
N GLU A 48 4.94 17.84 8.62
CA GLU A 48 4.46 19.20 8.87
C GLU A 48 5.56 20.15 9.39
N ASN A 49 6.37 19.66 10.33
CA ASN A 49 7.44 20.45 10.94
C ASN A 49 8.67 20.58 10.02
N GLU A 50 9.15 19.49 9.43
CA GLU A 50 10.40 19.50 8.65
C GLU A 50 10.19 19.95 7.21
N LEU A 51 9.09 19.53 6.56
CA LEU A 51 8.87 19.83 5.15
C LEU A 51 8.22 21.21 5.00
N PHE A 52 7.06 21.43 5.61
CA PHE A 52 6.29 22.66 5.37
C PHE A 52 6.77 23.83 6.24
N SER A 53 7.11 23.61 7.50
CA SER A 53 7.51 24.72 8.38
C SER A 53 8.95 25.18 8.14
N ASN A 54 9.87 24.25 7.85
CA ASN A 54 11.29 24.56 7.66
C ASN A 54 11.67 24.76 6.20
N SER A 55 11.27 23.84 5.31
CA SER A 55 11.83 23.71 3.96
C SER A 55 10.97 24.34 2.86
N MET A 56 9.64 24.44 3.03
CA MET A 56 8.70 24.91 2.00
C MET A 56 7.61 25.82 2.59
N ARG A 57 7.99 27.02 3.02
CA ARG A 57 7.08 27.96 3.73
C ARG A 57 5.94 28.51 2.86
N ASP A 58 6.09 28.46 1.55
CA ASP A 58 5.11 29.01 0.59
C ASP A 58 3.99 28.02 0.24
N VAL A 59 4.07 26.77 0.68
CA VAL A 59 3.08 25.74 0.35
C VAL A 59 1.91 25.83 1.31
N SER A 60 0.68 25.82 0.79
CA SER A 60 -0.53 25.77 1.62
C SER A 60 -0.98 24.33 1.83
N TRP A 61 -1.26 23.97 3.09
CA TRP A 61 -1.53 22.60 3.50
C TRP A 61 -2.69 22.56 4.50
N LEU A 62 -3.42 21.45 4.46
CA LEU A 62 -4.43 21.09 5.45
C LEU A 62 -4.12 19.72 6.03
N ARG A 63 -4.63 19.47 7.23
CA ARG A 63 -4.43 18.20 7.94
C ARG A 63 -5.75 17.59 8.38
N LEU A 64 -5.89 16.29 8.14
CA LEU A 64 -7.07 15.51 8.48
C LEU A 64 -6.65 14.16 9.05
N ASP A 65 -6.58 14.09 10.38
CA ASP A 65 -6.21 12.89 11.12
C ASP A 65 -7.25 12.53 12.20
N GLY A 66 -6.94 11.51 13.00
CA GLY A 66 -7.84 11.03 14.06
C GLY A 66 -8.13 12.04 15.16
N SER A 67 -7.31 13.09 15.31
CA SER A 67 -7.53 14.14 16.32
C SER A 67 -8.54 15.19 15.88
N VAL A 68 -8.84 15.30 14.59
CA VAL A 68 -9.92 16.15 14.08
C VAL A 68 -11.27 15.52 14.39
N ALA A 69 -12.15 16.30 15.03
CA ALA A 69 -13.50 15.88 15.38
C ALA A 69 -14.29 15.44 14.13
N PRO A 70 -15.07 14.35 14.19
CA PRO A 70 -15.80 13.84 13.02
C PRO A 70 -16.70 14.87 12.33
N SER A 71 -17.30 15.80 13.08
CA SER A 71 -18.14 16.88 12.55
C SER A 71 -17.37 17.87 11.68
N GLN A 72 -16.09 18.11 11.99
CA GLN A 72 -15.24 19.08 11.28
C GLN A 72 -14.55 18.49 10.05
N ARG A 73 -14.39 17.15 9.99
CA ARG A 73 -13.71 16.47 8.87
C ARG A 73 -14.33 16.82 7.52
N PHE A 74 -15.66 16.89 7.46
CA PHE A 74 -16.37 17.23 6.22
C PHE A 74 -16.10 18.68 5.79
N GLU A 75 -15.96 19.61 6.74
CA GLU A 75 -15.67 21.01 6.44
C GLU A 75 -14.25 21.20 5.90
N VAL A 76 -13.27 20.49 6.47
CA VAL A 76 -11.89 20.48 5.99
C VAL A 76 -11.83 19.97 4.55
N VAL A 77 -12.51 18.86 4.24
CA VAL A 77 -12.59 18.31 2.87
C VAL A 77 -13.29 19.27 1.93
N ARG A 78 -14.40 19.89 2.37
CA ARG A 78 -15.12 20.89 1.58
C ARG A 78 -14.22 22.08 1.25
N LYS A 79 -13.45 22.56 2.24
CA LYS A 79 -12.48 23.64 2.08
C LYS A 79 -11.40 23.27 1.05
N PHE A 80 -10.81 22.09 1.17
CA PHE A 80 -9.80 21.60 0.21
C PHE A 80 -10.35 21.49 -1.23
N ASN A 81 -11.60 21.06 -1.38
CA ASN A 81 -12.22 20.94 -2.70
C ASN A 81 -12.61 22.31 -3.30
N ALA A 82 -13.04 23.26 -2.46
CA ALA A 82 -13.52 24.58 -2.88
C ALA A 82 -12.39 25.58 -3.11
N ASP A 83 -11.33 25.51 -2.32
CA ASP A 83 -10.22 26.47 -2.33
C ASP A 83 -9.05 25.91 -3.14
N PRO A 84 -8.77 26.46 -4.34
CA PRO A 84 -7.65 26.01 -5.17
C PRO A 84 -6.30 26.52 -4.67
N SER A 85 -6.25 27.41 -3.68
CA SER A 85 -4.97 27.88 -3.12
C SER A 85 -4.33 26.88 -2.17
N ILE A 86 -4.99 25.76 -1.88
CA ILE A 86 -4.50 24.72 -0.97
C ILE A 86 -3.87 23.61 -1.80
N ASP A 87 -2.56 23.48 -1.69
CA ASP A 87 -1.75 22.59 -2.53
C ASP A 87 -1.74 21.16 -2.00
N VAL A 88 -1.70 21.00 -0.66
CA VAL A 88 -1.49 19.70 -0.02
C VAL A 88 -2.56 19.39 1.03
N LEU A 89 -3.05 18.15 1.06
CA LEU A 89 -3.84 17.62 2.16
C LEU A 89 -3.15 16.40 2.78
N LEU A 90 -2.72 16.56 4.02
CA LEU A 90 -2.14 15.51 4.87
C LEU A 90 -3.27 14.72 5.53
N LEU A 91 -3.24 13.40 5.42
CA LEU A 91 -4.29 12.57 5.99
C LEU A 91 -3.79 11.18 6.39
N THR A 92 -4.43 10.62 7.42
CA THR A 92 -4.16 9.23 7.80
C THR A 92 -5.03 8.28 7.01
N THR A 93 -4.49 7.13 6.62
CA THR A 93 -5.21 6.11 5.83
C THR A 93 -6.52 5.68 6.51
N HIS A 94 -6.53 5.63 7.84
CA HIS A 94 -7.73 5.34 8.61
C HIS A 94 -8.86 6.35 8.35
N VAL A 95 -8.56 7.65 8.42
CA VAL A 95 -9.58 8.69 8.21
C VAL A 95 -9.94 8.83 6.72
N GLY A 96 -8.97 8.60 5.82
CA GLY A 96 -9.23 8.49 4.38
C GLY A 96 -10.20 7.37 4.01
N GLY A 97 -10.24 6.28 4.79
CA GLY A 97 -11.16 5.15 4.60
C GLY A 97 -12.65 5.49 4.82
N LEU A 98 -12.98 6.63 5.42
CA LEU A 98 -14.35 7.00 5.83
C LEU A 98 -15.29 7.45 4.70
N GLY A 99 -14.88 7.33 3.44
CA GLY A 99 -15.75 7.64 2.29
C GLY A 99 -15.77 9.10 1.83
N LEU A 100 -14.77 9.90 2.25
CA LEU A 100 -14.63 11.31 1.88
C LEU A 100 -14.36 11.49 0.37
N ASN A 101 -14.89 12.55 -0.23
CA ASN A 101 -14.69 12.86 -1.66
C ASN A 101 -13.51 13.83 -1.82
N LEU A 102 -12.40 13.35 -2.40
CA LEU A 102 -11.17 14.13 -2.58
C LEU A 102 -10.85 14.29 -4.09
N THR A 103 -11.87 14.59 -4.89
CA THR A 103 -11.79 14.68 -6.37
C THR A 103 -10.98 15.86 -6.89
N SER A 104 -10.55 16.74 -5.99
CA SER A 104 -9.76 17.93 -6.28
C SER A 104 -8.27 17.62 -6.50
N ALA A 105 -7.77 16.57 -5.88
CA ALA A 105 -6.36 16.18 -5.95
C ALA A 105 -6.10 15.18 -7.09
N ASP A 106 -5.04 15.45 -7.85
CA ASP A 106 -4.58 14.64 -8.98
C ASP A 106 -3.30 13.86 -8.67
N THR A 107 -2.69 14.08 -7.51
CA THR A 107 -1.54 13.31 -7.06
C THR A 107 -1.79 12.72 -5.68
N VAL A 108 -1.45 11.45 -5.50
CA VAL A 108 -1.56 10.71 -4.24
C VAL A 108 -0.20 10.16 -3.88
N VAL A 109 0.28 10.42 -2.67
CA VAL A 109 1.57 9.97 -2.17
C VAL A 109 1.34 9.15 -0.91
N PHE A 110 1.81 7.91 -0.89
CA PHE A 110 1.87 7.07 0.30
C PHE A 110 3.27 7.12 0.89
N LEU A 111 3.38 7.64 2.12
CA LEU A 111 4.60 7.62 2.90
C LEU A 111 4.82 6.28 3.60
N GLU A 112 3.72 5.64 4.00
CA GLU A 112 3.70 4.33 4.66
C GLU A 112 2.64 3.44 4.01
N HIS A 113 2.88 2.12 4.07
CA HIS A 113 1.97 1.12 3.48
C HIS A 113 1.43 0.18 4.56
N ASP A 114 0.14 -0.15 4.46
CA ASP A 114 -0.47 -1.13 5.38
C ASP A 114 -0.09 -2.57 4.97
N TRP A 115 -0.27 -3.55 5.84
CA TRP A 115 -0.14 -4.97 5.45
C TRP A 115 -1.34 -5.45 4.61
N ASN A 116 -2.46 -4.72 4.69
CA ASN A 116 -3.65 -4.96 3.91
C ASN A 116 -3.71 -4.00 2.70
N PRO A 117 -3.53 -4.49 1.46
CA PRO A 117 -3.57 -3.65 0.26
C PRO A 117 -4.91 -2.97 0.05
N GLN A 118 -6.00 -3.52 0.59
CA GLN A 118 -7.35 -2.99 0.40
C GLN A 118 -7.53 -1.61 1.05
N LYS A 119 -6.85 -1.34 2.16
CA LYS A 119 -6.91 -0.02 2.81
C LYS A 119 -6.29 1.06 1.93
N ASP A 120 -5.17 0.75 1.29
CA ASP A 120 -4.49 1.68 0.39
C ASP A 120 -5.30 1.88 -0.90
N LEU A 121 -5.88 0.80 -1.46
CA LEU A 121 -6.79 0.87 -2.60
C LEU A 121 -7.99 1.77 -2.30
N GLN A 122 -8.62 1.57 -1.14
CA GLN A 122 -9.75 2.40 -0.72
C GLN A 122 -9.36 3.88 -0.55
N ALA A 123 -8.16 4.15 -0.05
CA ALA A 123 -7.61 5.49 0.06
C ALA A 123 -7.39 6.14 -1.32
N MET A 124 -6.83 5.41 -2.30
CA MET A 124 -6.65 5.88 -3.68
C MET A 124 -7.99 6.19 -4.35
N ASP A 125 -9.00 5.33 -4.15
CA ASP A 125 -10.35 5.50 -4.70
C ASP A 125 -11.05 6.79 -4.20
N ARG A 126 -10.55 7.42 -3.14
CA ARG A 126 -11.07 8.73 -2.69
C ARG A 126 -10.74 9.86 -3.67
N ALA A 127 -9.58 9.79 -4.31
CA ALA A 127 -9.14 10.72 -5.35
C ALA A 127 -9.58 10.24 -6.74
N HIS A 128 -9.48 8.93 -7.00
CA HIS A 128 -9.96 8.30 -8.24
C HIS A 128 -11.48 8.07 -8.18
N ARG A 129 -12.24 9.17 -8.13
CA ARG A 129 -13.70 9.15 -8.01
C ARG A 129 -14.38 9.98 -9.09
N LEU A 130 -15.64 9.64 -9.38
CA LEU A 130 -16.51 10.41 -10.27
C LEU A 130 -16.51 11.89 -9.88
N GLY A 131 -16.06 12.75 -10.78
CA GLY A 131 -15.86 14.18 -10.55
C GLY A 131 -14.42 14.66 -10.73
N GLN A 132 -13.44 13.74 -10.70
CA GLN A 132 -12.06 14.04 -11.09
C GLN A 132 -11.95 14.15 -12.62
N ARG A 133 -11.32 15.22 -13.11
CA ARG A 133 -11.14 15.53 -14.54
C ARG A 133 -9.72 15.26 -15.04
N ARG A 134 -8.76 15.11 -14.12
CA ARG A 134 -7.34 14.87 -14.42
C ARG A 134 -6.93 13.44 -14.08
N THR A 135 -5.88 12.95 -14.74
CA THR A 135 -5.29 11.65 -14.40
C THR A 135 -4.72 11.68 -12.99
N VAL A 136 -5.09 10.70 -12.17
CA VAL A 136 -4.59 10.58 -10.80
C VAL A 136 -3.27 9.79 -10.82
N ASN A 137 -2.18 10.44 -10.41
CA ASN A 137 -0.88 9.79 -10.25
C ASN A 137 -0.73 9.29 -8.81
N VAL A 138 -0.33 8.03 -8.65
CA VAL A 138 -0.09 7.45 -7.33
C VAL A 138 1.39 7.13 -7.16
N TYR A 139 2.00 7.70 -6.12
CA TYR A 139 3.36 7.45 -5.71
C TYR A 139 3.39 6.68 -4.39
N ARG A 140 4.20 5.63 -4.35
CA ARG A 140 4.48 4.84 -3.14
C ARG A 140 5.95 5.00 -2.80
N ILE A 141 6.25 5.64 -1.68
CA ILE A 141 7.64 5.79 -1.21
C ILE A 141 8.05 4.48 -0.54
N LEU A 142 9.20 3.94 -0.95
CA LEU A 142 9.72 2.67 -0.48
C LEU A 142 11.23 2.79 -0.27
N THR A 143 11.68 2.33 0.88
CA THR A 143 13.10 2.29 1.24
C THR A 143 13.70 0.97 0.79
N ARG A 144 14.70 1.04 -0.09
CA ARG A 144 15.35 -0.16 -0.65
C ARG A 144 16.08 -0.97 0.41
N GLY A 145 16.00 -2.30 0.29
CA GLY A 145 16.68 -3.22 1.22
C GLY A 145 16.05 -3.30 2.62
N THR A 146 14.84 -2.77 2.79
CA THR A 146 14.11 -2.82 4.05
C THR A 146 12.93 -3.80 3.99
N LEU A 147 12.24 -3.99 5.12
CA LEU A 147 11.03 -4.79 5.20
C LEU A 147 9.91 -4.26 4.28
N GLU A 148 9.93 -2.98 3.92
CA GLU A 148 8.89 -2.35 3.07
C GLU A 148 8.77 -3.02 1.70
N GLU A 149 9.88 -3.47 1.10
CA GLU A 149 9.86 -4.22 -0.15
C GLU A 149 9.12 -5.56 0.00
N LYS A 150 9.32 -6.25 1.13
CA LYS A 150 8.63 -7.52 1.42
C LYS A 150 7.14 -7.29 1.67
N ILE A 151 6.77 -6.19 2.33
CA ILE A 151 5.37 -5.82 2.55
C ILE A 151 4.70 -5.57 1.20
N MET A 152 5.36 -4.86 0.27
CA MET A 152 4.85 -4.66 -1.09
C MET A 152 4.68 -5.96 -1.86
N SER A 153 5.65 -6.88 -1.81
CA SER A 153 5.51 -8.18 -2.46
C SER A 153 4.35 -8.98 -1.88
N LEU A 154 4.15 -8.93 -0.55
CA LEU A 154 3.06 -9.62 0.11
C LEU A 154 1.69 -8.97 -0.20
N GLN A 155 1.62 -7.65 -0.27
CA GLN A 155 0.42 -6.94 -0.72
C GLN A 155 0.02 -7.39 -2.12
N ARG A 156 0.98 -7.43 -3.05
CA ARG A 156 0.75 -7.88 -4.42
C ARG A 156 0.29 -9.33 -4.47
N PHE A 157 0.95 -10.21 -3.73
CA PHE A 157 0.54 -11.60 -3.57
C PHE A 157 -0.92 -11.72 -3.08
N LYS A 158 -1.31 -10.97 -2.05
CA LYS A 158 -2.69 -10.98 -1.54
C LYS A 158 -3.71 -10.52 -2.58
N LEU A 159 -3.37 -9.51 -3.40
CA LEU A 159 -4.24 -9.03 -4.47
C LEU A 159 -4.37 -10.06 -5.58
N ASP A 160 -3.26 -10.67 -5.99
CA ASP A 160 -3.24 -11.67 -7.06
C ASP A 160 -4.03 -12.92 -6.65
N VAL A 161 -3.89 -13.37 -5.40
CA VAL A 161 -4.71 -14.45 -4.82
C VAL A 161 -6.19 -14.09 -4.86
N ALA A 162 -6.56 -12.89 -4.39
CA ALA A 162 -7.95 -12.46 -4.38
C ALA A 162 -8.54 -12.38 -5.79
N ASN A 163 -7.78 -11.86 -6.76
CA ASN A 163 -8.20 -11.79 -8.15
C ASN A 163 -8.34 -13.17 -8.80
N ALA A 164 -7.43 -14.10 -8.51
CA ALA A 164 -7.52 -15.48 -9.00
C ALA A 164 -8.79 -16.18 -8.50
N VAL A 165 -9.11 -16.00 -7.21
CA VAL A 165 -10.32 -16.56 -6.59
C VAL A 165 -11.60 -15.94 -7.19
N VAL A 166 -11.61 -14.64 -7.44
CA VAL A 166 -12.79 -13.94 -7.97
C VAL A 166 -13.02 -14.24 -9.46
N ASN A 167 -11.95 -14.46 -10.23
CA ASN A 167 -12.04 -14.78 -11.66
C ASN A 167 -12.23 -16.29 -11.94
N ALA A 168 -11.88 -17.16 -11.00
CA ALA A 168 -12.25 -18.56 -11.06
C ALA A 168 -13.75 -18.67 -10.76
N ASP A 169 -14.56 -18.93 -11.79
CA ASP A 169 -15.98 -19.21 -11.63
C ASP A 169 -16.20 -20.15 -10.44
N ASN A 170 -17.03 -19.73 -9.48
CA ASN A 170 -17.30 -20.36 -8.18
C ASN A 170 -17.53 -21.90 -8.20
N ALA A 171 -17.73 -22.50 -9.37
CA ALA A 171 -17.86 -23.94 -9.56
C ALA A 171 -16.53 -24.71 -9.58
N SER A 172 -15.37 -24.09 -9.87
CA SER A 172 -14.09 -24.81 -9.92
C SER A 172 -13.32 -24.83 -8.60
N MET A 173 -13.66 -23.95 -7.64
CA MET A 173 -12.93 -23.85 -6.37
C MET A 173 -13.21 -25.00 -5.40
N SER A 174 -14.37 -25.66 -5.48
CA SER A 174 -14.64 -26.87 -4.70
C SER A 174 -13.85 -28.09 -5.21
N ALA A 175 -13.27 -28.00 -6.41
CA ALA A 175 -12.50 -29.05 -7.05
C ALA A 175 -10.99 -28.76 -7.12
N MET A 176 -10.54 -27.57 -6.68
CA MET A 176 -9.13 -27.22 -6.65
C MET A 176 -8.48 -27.72 -5.37
N ASP A 177 -7.61 -28.70 -5.52
CA ASP A 177 -6.74 -29.21 -4.45
C ASP A 177 -5.75 -28.14 -3.99
N THR A 178 -5.43 -28.12 -2.69
CA THR A 178 -4.52 -27.12 -2.10
C THR A 178 -3.13 -27.16 -2.74
N GLY A 179 -2.71 -28.32 -3.27
CA GLY A 179 -1.50 -28.48 -4.07
C GLY A 179 -1.51 -27.73 -5.40
N GLN A 180 -2.65 -27.70 -6.11
CA GLN A 180 -2.79 -26.95 -7.37
C GLN A 180 -2.84 -25.44 -7.14
N MET A 181 -3.39 -25.03 -5.99
CA MET A 181 -3.33 -23.63 -5.56
C MET A 181 -1.88 -23.20 -5.30
N LEU A 182 -1.09 -24.07 -4.66
CA LEU A 182 0.35 -23.88 -4.44
C LEU A 182 1.19 -23.90 -5.73
N GLU A 183 0.84 -24.70 -6.73
CA GLU A 183 1.52 -24.70 -8.04
C GLU A 183 1.33 -23.39 -8.80
N LEU A 184 0.13 -22.80 -8.76
CA LEU A 184 -0.15 -21.44 -9.28
C LEU A 184 0.75 -20.38 -8.63
N PHE A 185 1.19 -20.59 -7.38
CA PHE A 185 2.09 -19.72 -6.65
C PHE A 185 3.59 -19.94 -6.93
N THR A 186 3.98 -21.02 -7.63
CA THR A 186 5.39 -21.32 -7.97
C THR A 186 5.75 -21.05 -9.44
N ALA A 187 4.75 -20.77 -10.28
CA ALA A 187 4.91 -20.53 -11.73
C ALA A 187 5.62 -19.21 -12.11
N GLU A 188 6.22 -18.48 -11.16
CA GLU A 188 6.99 -17.26 -11.46
C GLU A 188 8.36 -17.52 -12.11
N LYS A 189 8.81 -18.77 -12.26
CA LYS A 189 10.12 -19.06 -12.87
C LYS A 189 10.14 -19.37 -14.37
N GLY A 190 9.05 -19.21 -15.12
CA GLY A 190 9.16 -19.49 -16.56
C GLY A 190 7.96 -19.29 -17.49
N ALA A 191 7.01 -18.40 -17.21
CA ALA A 191 5.90 -18.16 -18.14
C ALA A 191 6.37 -17.34 -19.36
N LYS A 192 6.60 -18.00 -20.51
CA LYS A 192 6.61 -17.32 -21.82
C LYS A 192 5.17 -17.02 -22.23
N LEU A 193 4.85 -15.74 -22.45
CA LEU A 193 3.55 -15.30 -22.97
C LEU A 193 3.36 -15.75 -24.42
N GLY A 194 2.23 -16.40 -24.71
CA GLY A 194 1.74 -16.62 -26.07
C GLY A 194 1.14 -15.34 -26.68
N LYS A 195 1.06 -15.27 -28.01
CA LYS A 195 0.73 -14.06 -28.77
C LYS A 195 -0.66 -13.44 -28.53
N ASP A 196 -1.54 -14.11 -27.79
CA ASP A 196 -2.91 -13.63 -27.52
C ASP A 196 -3.21 -13.46 -26.00
N GLY A 197 -2.18 -13.40 -25.15
CA GLY A 197 -2.35 -13.02 -23.73
C GLY A 197 -3.00 -14.05 -22.81
N ALA A 198 -3.37 -15.23 -23.30
CA ALA A 198 -3.79 -16.36 -22.49
C ALA A 198 -2.60 -17.30 -22.17
N PRO A 199 -2.53 -17.88 -20.97
CA PRO A 199 -1.51 -18.87 -20.64
C PRO A 199 -1.79 -20.17 -21.42
N VAL A 200 -0.82 -20.60 -22.22
CA VAL A 200 -0.87 -21.88 -22.96
C VAL A 200 -0.19 -22.95 -22.10
N ILE A 201 -0.95 -23.94 -21.64
CA ILE A 201 -0.41 -25.15 -21.02
C ILE A 201 -0.07 -26.12 -22.16
N GLU A 202 1.20 -26.19 -22.57
CA GLU A 202 1.67 -27.24 -23.48
C GLU A 202 1.73 -28.59 -22.75
N GLN A 203 0.84 -29.51 -23.13
CA GLN A 203 0.94 -30.91 -22.73
C GLN A 203 1.97 -31.61 -23.64
N LYS A 204 3.23 -31.66 -23.22
CA LYS A 204 4.23 -32.55 -23.82
C LYS A 204 4.71 -33.56 -22.79
N GLY A 205 4.23 -34.79 -22.93
CA GLY A 205 4.89 -35.94 -22.33
C GLY A 205 6.21 -36.22 -23.03
N ALA A 206 7.26 -36.48 -22.26
CA ALA A 206 8.26 -37.52 -22.51
C ALA A 206 9.31 -37.51 -21.39
N ALA A 207 9.70 -38.70 -21.00
CA ALA A 207 10.77 -39.00 -20.08
C ALA A 207 12.14 -38.42 -20.49
N ALA A 208 12.98 -38.26 -19.47
CA ALA A 208 14.45 -38.16 -19.50
C ALA A 208 15.11 -36.84 -19.97
N ALA A 209 15.53 -36.03 -18.99
CA ALA A 209 16.84 -35.34 -18.87
C ALA A 209 16.75 -34.33 -17.71
N ALA A 210 17.05 -34.75 -16.47
CA ALA A 210 18.34 -34.54 -15.80
C ALA A 210 18.58 -33.13 -15.24
N ALA A 211 18.45 -33.05 -13.91
CA ALA A 211 19.37 -32.44 -12.95
C ALA A 211 19.60 -30.91 -12.98
N GLY A 212 19.16 -30.24 -11.90
CA GLY A 212 19.77 -29.00 -11.44
C GLY A 212 18.84 -28.04 -10.71
N ALA A 213 18.71 -28.22 -9.39
CA ALA A 213 18.34 -27.18 -8.41
C ALA A 213 16.97 -26.48 -8.54
N ALA A 214 15.98 -26.90 -7.72
CA ALA A 214 15.05 -25.99 -7.00
C ALA A 214 13.85 -26.67 -6.29
N SER A 215 13.77 -28.00 -6.15
CA SER A 215 12.59 -28.65 -5.55
C SER A 215 12.62 -28.86 -4.02
N GLY A 216 13.72 -28.53 -3.33
CA GLY A 216 13.90 -28.91 -1.91
C GLY A 216 13.46 -27.88 -0.86
N GLY A 217 13.12 -26.65 -1.23
CA GLY A 217 12.90 -25.56 -0.26
C GLY A 217 11.53 -25.58 0.40
N LEU A 218 10.45 -25.78 -0.39
CA LEU A 218 9.08 -25.61 0.08
C LEU A 218 8.47 -26.91 0.63
N SER A 219 8.81 -28.08 0.10
CA SER A 219 8.40 -29.37 0.72
C SER A 219 8.96 -29.52 2.14
N ASN A 220 10.14 -28.97 2.42
CA ASN A 220 10.69 -28.93 3.78
C ASN A 220 9.96 -27.94 4.70
N ILE A 221 9.40 -26.84 4.17
CA ILE A 221 8.60 -25.87 4.94
C ILE A 221 7.19 -26.43 5.19
N VAL A 222 6.61 -27.17 4.24
CA VAL A 222 5.31 -27.84 4.38
C VAL A 222 5.42 -29.04 5.35
N ASN A 223 6.49 -29.83 5.26
CA ASN A 223 6.77 -30.88 6.26
C ASN A 223 7.12 -30.30 7.64
N GLY A 224 7.70 -29.09 7.71
CA GLY A 224 7.89 -28.37 8.97
C GLY A 224 6.59 -27.76 9.53
N LEU A 225 5.54 -27.65 8.73
CA LEU A 225 4.20 -27.25 9.18
C LEU A 225 3.45 -28.43 9.82
N GLU A 226 3.90 -29.66 9.59
CA GLU A 226 3.48 -30.89 10.29
C GLU A 226 4.00 -30.93 11.74
N GLU A 227 4.98 -30.07 12.07
CA GLU A 227 5.49 -29.81 13.43
C GLU A 227 4.70 -28.70 14.16
N LEU A 228 3.52 -28.31 13.65
CA LEU A 228 2.55 -27.58 14.47
C LEU A 228 2.02 -28.55 15.52
N TRP A 229 2.04 -28.12 16.79
CA TRP A 229 1.43 -28.89 17.87
C TRP A 229 0.00 -29.28 17.51
N ASP A 230 -0.30 -30.55 17.72
CA ASP A 230 -1.65 -31.06 17.50
C ASP A 230 -2.62 -30.27 18.41
N ALA A 231 -3.83 -29.98 17.94
CA ALA A 231 -4.79 -29.17 18.70
C ALA A 231 -5.06 -29.75 20.11
N SER A 232 -4.94 -31.08 20.23
CA SER A 232 -4.99 -31.82 21.50
C SER A 232 -3.84 -31.48 22.47
N GLN A 233 -2.65 -31.17 21.96
CA GLN A 233 -1.47 -30.82 22.76
C GLN A 233 -1.60 -29.42 23.36
N TYR A 234 -2.29 -28.49 22.69
CA TYR A 234 -2.62 -27.18 23.27
C TYR A 234 -3.61 -27.30 24.45
N ASP A 235 -4.57 -28.22 24.35
CA ASP A 235 -5.55 -28.48 25.41
C ASP A 235 -4.92 -29.20 26.62
N GLU A 236 -3.91 -30.06 26.40
CA GLU A 236 -3.20 -30.77 27.47
C GLU A 236 -2.13 -29.92 28.18
N GLU A 237 -1.29 -29.16 27.46
CA GLU A 237 -0.20 -28.36 28.07
C GLU A 237 -0.66 -27.01 28.65
N PHE A 238 -1.77 -26.44 28.15
CA PHE A 238 -2.33 -25.15 28.63
C PHE A 238 -3.71 -25.30 29.29
N SER A 239 -4.02 -26.47 29.83
CA SER A 239 -5.22 -26.68 30.65
C SER A 239 -5.22 -25.73 31.86
N VAL A 240 -6.24 -24.87 31.90
CA VAL A 240 -6.44 -23.90 32.99
C VAL A 240 -6.63 -24.61 34.33
N ASP A 241 -7.15 -25.85 34.32
CA ASP A 241 -7.37 -26.65 35.53
C ASP A 241 -6.04 -27.11 36.16
N ASP A 242 -5.04 -27.48 35.35
CA ASP A 242 -3.69 -27.87 35.83
C ASP A 242 -2.89 -26.66 36.33
N PHE A 243 -3.05 -25.50 35.68
CA PHE A 243 -2.51 -24.23 36.16
C PHE A 243 -3.10 -23.83 37.53
N VAL A 244 -4.41 -24.00 37.71
CA VAL A 244 -5.10 -23.71 38.98
C VAL A 244 -4.76 -24.75 40.06
N ALA A 245 -4.53 -26.00 39.70
CA ALA A 245 -4.09 -27.05 40.62
C ALA A 245 -2.67 -26.80 41.16
N ASN A 246 -1.74 -26.35 40.30
CA ASN A 246 -0.38 -25.97 40.70
C ASN A 246 -0.31 -24.67 41.51
N LEU A 247 -1.33 -23.82 41.43
CA LEU A 247 -1.42 -22.59 42.25
C LEU A 247 -1.86 -22.84 43.70
N LYS A 248 -2.33 -24.05 44.03
CA LYS A 248 -2.84 -24.44 45.36
C LYS A 248 -1.85 -25.29 46.18
N LYS A 249 -0.61 -25.43 45.74
CA LYS A 249 0.52 -25.88 46.58
C LYS A 249 1.35 -24.69 47.02
#